data_AF-A0A7V9EF27-F1
#
_entry.id   AF-A0A7V9EF27-F1
#
_cell.length_a   1.000
_cell.length_b   1.000
_cell.length_c   1.000
_cell.angle_alpha   90.00
_cell.angle_beta   90.00
_cell.angle_gamma   90.00
#
_symmetry.space_group_name_H-M   'P 1'
#
loop_
_entity.id
_entity.type
_entity.pdbx_description
1 polymer ?
#
loop_
_entity_poly.entity_id
_entity_poly.type
_entity_poly.pdbx_seq_one_letter_code
_entity_poly.pdbx_strand_id
1 'polypeptide(L)' 'MPDLATPMLHRSIGALKPATTDCGNCRRVPLPGERMHELEKGRLLCDLCFGALPDEQRHAVESRRVGASERRLAVAPKAA' A
#
# COMPACT_ATOMS: atom_id res chain seq x y z
N MET A 1 1.70 -31.52 -26.73
CA MET A 1 1.06 -30.22 -26.45
C MET A 1 1.94 -29.50 -25.43
N PRO A 2 2.56 -28.35 -25.75
CA PRO A 2 3.37 -27.63 -24.77
C PRO A 2 2.49 -27.17 -23.61
N ASP A 3 2.99 -27.35 -22.38
CA ASP A 3 2.29 -26.95 -21.16
C ASP A 3 2.24 -25.42 -21.07
N LEU A 4 1.06 -24.86 -21.35
CA LEU A 4 0.78 -23.42 -21.31
C LEU A 4 0.65 -22.90 -19.87
N ALA A 5 0.49 -23.77 -18.87
CA ALA A 5 0.29 -23.35 -17.48
C ALA A 5 1.54 -22.68 -16.91
N THR A 6 2.72 -23.27 -17.16
CA THR A 6 4.01 -22.78 -16.67
C THR A 6 4.32 -21.33 -17.10
N PRO A 7 4.25 -20.94 -18.39
CA PRO A 7 4.53 -19.55 -18.79
C PRO A 7 3.47 -18.53 -18.32
N MET A 8 2.22 -18.95 -18.11
CA MET A 8 1.16 -18.09 -17.59
C MET A 8 1.33 -17.77 -16.10
N LEU A 9 1.78 -18.74 -15.30
CA LEU A 9 2.08 -18.55 -13.87
C LEU A 9 3.21 -17.52 -13.66
N HIS A 10 4.28 -17.61 -14.44
CA HIS A 10 5.41 -16.67 -14.34
C HIS A 10 5.04 -15.21 -14.67
N ARG A 11 4.18 -14.97 -15.68
CA ARG A 11 3.69 -13.62 -16.01
C ARG A 11 2.74 -13.05 -14.97
N SER A 12 1.99 -13.93 -14.30
CA SER A 12 1.05 -13.52 -13.25
C SER A 12 1.82 -13.04 -12.01
N ILE A 13 2.83 -13.79 -11.57
CA ILE A 13 3.62 -13.48 -10.36
C ILE A 13 4.50 -12.24 -10.56
N GLY A 14 5.11 -12.06 -11.74
CA GLY A 14 5.96 -10.90 -12.03
C GLY A 14 5.21 -9.56 -12.14
N ALA A 15 3.89 -9.58 -12.34
CA ALA A 15 3.04 -8.39 -12.37
C ALA A 15 2.66 -7.89 -10.97
N LEU A 16 2.73 -8.76 -9.96
CA LEU A 16 2.58 -8.42 -8.55
C LEU A 16 3.90 -7.84 -8.02
N LYS A 17 4.20 -6.59 -8.37
CA LYS A 17 5.05 -5.79 -7.45
C LYS A 17 4.19 -5.56 -6.22
N PRO A 18 4.53 -6.12 -5.05
CA PRO A 18 3.76 -5.84 -3.86
C PRO A 18 3.88 -4.33 -3.61
N ALA A 19 2.76 -3.63 -3.70
CA ALA A 19 2.62 -2.28 -3.15
C ALA A 19 2.55 -2.33 -1.61
N THR A 20 2.93 -3.44 -0.98
CA THR A 20 3.03 -3.56 0.47
C THR A 20 4.29 -2.85 0.91
N THR A 21 4.18 -1.53 1.04
CA THR A 21 5.15 -0.73 1.77
C THR A 21 4.86 -0.95 3.25
N ASP A 22 5.74 -1.68 3.91
CA ASP A 22 5.70 -1.86 5.36
C ASP A 22 5.92 -0.53 6.07
N CYS A 23 5.49 -0.44 7.32
CA CYS A 23 5.77 0.73 8.14
C CYS A 23 7.28 0.79 8.43
N GLY A 24 7.95 1.87 8.02
CA GLY A 24 9.37 2.11 8.27
C GLY A 24 9.74 2.37 9.74
N ASN A 25 8.87 2.06 10.70
CA ASN A 25 9.15 2.08 12.13
C ASN A 25 8.87 0.71 12.77
N CYS A 26 7.62 0.27 12.79
CA CYS A 26 7.24 -1.01 13.41
C CYS A 26 7.37 -2.22 12.47
N ARG A 27 7.67 -2.00 11.19
CA ARG A 27 7.79 -3.04 10.14
C ARG A 27 6.52 -3.87 9.91
N ARG A 28 5.39 -3.47 10.49
CA ARG A 28 4.09 -4.10 10.23
C ARG A 28 3.70 -3.83 8.78
N VAL A 29 3.16 -4.85 8.11
CA VAL A 29 2.45 -4.70 6.84
C VAL A 29 1.03 -4.18 7.14
N PRO A 30 0.67 -2.96 6.72
CA PRO A 30 -0.66 -2.43 6.92
C PRO A 30 -1.73 -3.26 6.18
N LEU A 31 -2.88 -3.40 6.80
CA LEU A 31 -4.05 -4.07 6.24
C LEU A 31 -4.84 -3.15 5.30
N PRO A 32 -5.60 -3.71 4.36
CA PRO A 32 -6.54 -2.95 3.53
C PRO A 32 -7.47 -2.06 4.37
N GLY A 33 -7.66 -0.82 3.94
CA GLY A 33 -8.48 0.18 4.61
C GLY A 33 -7.75 1.00 5.69
N GLU A 34 -6.62 0.51 6.23
CA GLU A 34 -5.77 1.28 7.12
C GLU A 34 -5.10 2.46 6.39
N ARG A 35 -4.68 3.48 7.14
CA ARG A 35 -3.96 4.64 6.59
C ARG A 35 -2.45 4.46 6.69
N MET A 36 -1.78 4.87 5.62
CA MET A 36 -0.34 5.04 5.53
C MET A 36 -0.02 6.50 5.25
N HIS A 37 0.96 7.01 5.98
CA HIS A 37 1.42 8.40 5.93
C HIS A 37 2.83 8.42 5.35
N GLU A 38 3.04 9.22 4.32
CA GLU A 38 4.38 9.53 3.83
C GLU A 38 4.87 10.80 4.53
N LEU A 39 6.03 10.72 5.17
CA LEU A 39 6.72 11.85 5.75
C LEU A 39 7.67 12.48 4.72
N GLU A 40 8.20 13.65 5.07
CA GLU A 40 9.33 14.22 4.33
C GLU A 40 10.46 13.19 4.21
N LYS A 41 11.10 13.14 3.02
CA LYS A 41 12.14 12.16 2.63
C LYS A 41 11.63 10.76 2.27
N GLY A 42 10.32 10.58 2.08
CA GLY A 42 9.74 9.34 1.54
C GLY A 42 9.61 8.21 2.57
N ARG A 43 9.72 8.52 3.86
CA ARG A 43 9.52 7.54 4.93
C ARG A 43 8.03 7.28 5.11
N LEU A 44 7.63 6.02 5.05
CA LEU A 44 6.23 5.61 5.20
C LEU A 44 5.95 5.08 6.61
N LEU A 45 4.91 5.59 7.26
CA LEU A 45 4.46 5.18 8.59
C LEU A 45 2.99 4.78 8.60
N CYS A 46 2.65 3.75 9.37
CA CYS A 46 1.25 3.44 9.65
C CYS A 46 0.64 4.48 10.60
N ASP A 47 -0.69 4.55 10.60
CA ASP A 47 -1.49 5.45 11.45
C ASP A 47 -1.05 5.44 12.93
N LEU A 48 -0.74 4.26 13.48
CA LEU A 48 -0.27 4.11 14.87
C LEU A 48 1.10 4.76 15.11
N CYS A 49 2.07 4.51 14.22
CA CYS A 49 3.41 5.08 14.37
C CYS A 49 3.42 6.58 14.06
N PHE A 50 2.56 7.04 13.16
CA PHE A 50 2.37 8.44 12.86
C PHE A 50 1.74 9.18 14.06
N GLY A 51 0.71 8.60 14.68
CA GLY A 51 0.08 9.16 15.89
C GLY A 51 1.01 9.20 17.10
N ALA A 52 2.02 8.33 17.16
CA ALA A 52 3.03 8.32 18.22
C ALA A 52 4.12 9.40 18.04
N LEU A 53 4.18 10.10 16.90
CA LEU A 53 5.14 11.19 16.71
C LEU A 53 4.74 12.42 17.55
N PRO A 54 5.74 13.20 18.03
CA PRO A 54 5.51 14.55 18.56
C PRO A 54 4.78 15.43 17.53
N ASP A 55 3.97 16.38 18.00
CA ASP A 55 3.13 17.20 17.12
C ASP A 55 3.96 17.98 16.09
N GLU A 56 5.16 18.46 16.45
CA GLU A 56 6.07 19.18 15.56
C GLU A 56 6.60 18.29 14.41
N GLN A 57 6.55 16.98 14.57
CA GLN A 57 7.00 15.99 13.58
C GLN A 57 5.82 15.31 12.87
N ARG A 58 4.57 15.58 13.29
CA ARG A 58 3.37 14.96 12.73
C ARG A 58 2.90 15.64 11.44
N HIS A 59 3.82 15.78 10.50
CA HIS A 59 3.57 16.36 9.18
C HIS A 59 3.76 15.30 8.10
N ALA A 60 2.65 14.87 7.52
CA ALA A 60 2.64 13.96 6.37
C ALA A 60 2.54 14.77 5.07
N VAL A 61 3.39 14.44 4.09
CA VAL A 61 3.32 15.00 2.74
C VAL A 61 2.18 14.37 1.93
N GLU A 62 1.86 13.10 2.20
CA GLU A 62 0.70 12.41 1.65
C GLU A 62 0.12 11.47 2.71
N SER A 63 -1.20 11.29 2.71
CA SER A 63 -1.87 10.24 3.48
C SER A 63 -2.81 9.47 2.58
N ARG A 64 -2.62 8.15 2.50
CA ARG A 64 -3.42 7.27 1.65
C ARG A 64 -3.94 6.07 2.40
N ARG A 65 -5.12 5.57 2.01
CA ARG A 65 -5.60 4.27 2.47
C ARG A 65 -4.94 3.15 1.69
N VAL A 66 -4.61 2.07 2.38
CA VAL A 66 -4.08 0.85 1.81
C VAL A 66 -5.21 0.17 1.03
N GLY A 67 -4.98 -0.10 -0.25
CA GLY A 67 -5.94 -0.82 -1.08
C GLY A 67 -6.00 -2.30 -0.72
N ALA A 68 -7.15 -2.94 -0.95
CA ALA A 68 -7.28 -4.40 -0.85
C ALA A 68 -6.57 -5.16 -1.98
N SER A 69 -6.17 -4.45 -3.01
CA SER A 69 -5.44 -4.99 -4.16
C SER A 69 -4.33 -4.02 -4.54
N GLU A 70 -3.29 -4.55 -5.18
CA GLU A 70 -2.18 -3.79 -5.74
C GLU A 70 -2.61 -2.73 -6.78
N ARG A 71 -3.74 -2.99 -7.45
CA ARG A 71 -4.37 -2.07 -8.40
C ARG A 71 -5.45 -1.26 -7.70
N ARG A 72 -5.36 0.06 -7.83
CA ARG A 72 -6.49 0.94 -7.49
C ARG A 72 -7.59 0.72 -8.52
N LEU A 73 -8.71 0.16 -8.06
CA LEU A 73 -9.91 0.07 -8.86
C LEU A 73 -10.53 1.47 -8.96
N ALA A 74 -10.94 1.87 -10.16
CA ALA A 74 -11.69 3.10 -10.35
C ALA A 74 -13.06 2.94 -9.66
N VAL A 75 -13.33 3.77 -8.66
CA VAL A 75 -14.64 3.84 -8.01
C VAL A 75 -15.45 4.91 -8.71
N ALA A 76 -16.43 4.49 -9.53
CA ALA A 76 -17.42 5.39 -10.10
C ALA A 76 -18.59 5.57 -9.13
N PRO A 77 -19.23 6.76 -9.07
CA PRO A 77 -20.47 6.93 -8.33
C PRO A 77 -21.51 5.91 -8.81
N LYS A 78 -22.26 5.33 -7.87
CA LYS A 78 -23.36 4.43 -8.19
C LYS A 78 -24.39 5.22 -9.00
N ALA A 79 -24.80 4.70 -10.16
CA ALA A 79 -25.91 5.28 -10.91
C ALA A 79 -27.16 5.28 -10.00
N ALA A 80 -27.81 6.44 -9.90
CA ALA A 80 -28.97 6.67 -9.04
C ALA A 80 -30.21 5.93 -9.54
#